data_AF-A0A4P6A8G2-F1
#
_entry.id   AF-A0A4P6A8G2-F1
#
_cell.length_a   1.000
_cell.length_b   1.000
_cell.length_c   1.000
_cell.angle_alpha   90.00
_cell.angle_beta   90.00
_cell.angle_gamma   90.00
#
_symmetry.space_group_name_H-M   'P 1'
#
loop_
_entity.id
_entity.type
_entity.pdbx_description
1 polymer ?
#
loop_
_entity_poly.entity_id
_entity_poly.type
_entity_poly.pdbx_seq_one_letter_code
_entity_poly.pdbx_strand_id
1 'polypeptide(L)' 'MDDTSQHLKHLLKQTDIAFKALMNDPGSLNLNEQYEQAKHELDCYTASLKHAITARHQNRQHKR' A
#
# COMPACT_ATOMS: atom_id res chain seq x y z
N MET A 1 -15.24 -6.81 8.53
CA MET A 1 -13.80 -7.09 8.34
C MET A 1 -13.37 -6.80 6.89
N ASP A 2 -14.18 -6.07 6.11
CA ASP A 2 -14.00 -5.93 4.66
C ASP A 2 -13.33 -4.61 4.26
N ASP A 3 -13.34 -3.59 5.12
CA ASP A 3 -12.79 -2.26 4.82
C ASP A 3 -11.27 -2.31 4.58
N THR A 4 -10.56 -3.12 5.36
CA THR A 4 -9.11 -3.35 5.21
C THR A 4 -8.77 -3.95 3.85
N SER A 5 -9.64 -4.84 3.35
CA SER A 5 -9.47 -5.48 2.04
C SER A 5 -9.85 -4.54 0.89
N GLN A 6 -10.88 -3.71 1.08
CA GLN A 6 -11.28 -2.71 0.09
C GLN A 6 -10.25 -1.59 -0.05
N HIS A 7 -9.71 -1.11 1.07
CA HIS A 7 -8.69 -0.08 1.06
C HIS A 7 -7.39 -0.55 0.40
N LEU A 8 -6.94 -1.78 0.68
CA LEU A 8 -5.78 -2.36 0.00
C LEU A 8 -6.00 -2.47 -1.52
N LYS A 9 -7.18 -2.95 -1.93
CA LYS A 9 -7.55 -3.04 -3.36
C LYS A 9 -7.57 -1.66 -4.01
N HIS A 10 -8.04 -0.64 -3.29
CA HIS A 10 -8.06 0.73 -3.78
C HIS A 10 -6.63 1.25 -3.97
N LEU A 11 -5.76 1.10 -2.97
CA LEU A 11 -4.36 1.51 -3.07
C LEU A 11 -3.65 0.82 -4.24
N LEU A 12 -3.79 -0.49 -4.37
CA LEU A 12 -3.22 -1.25 -5.50
C LEU A 12 -3.72 -0.73 -6.85
N LYS A 13 -5.02 -0.42 -6.96
CA LYS A 13 -5.61 0.10 -8.19
C LYS A 13 -5.08 1.51 -8.51
N GLN A 14 -4.92 2.37 -7.51
CA GLN A 14 -4.35 3.72 -7.69
C GLN A 14 -2.89 3.64 -8.13
N THR A 15 -2.08 2.80 -7.48
CA THR A 15 -0.67 2.59 -7.88
C THR A 15 -0.57 2.05 -9.30
N ASP A 16 -1.42 1.10 -9.70
CA ASP A 16 -1.44 0.53 -11.06
C ASP A 16 -1.84 1.57 -12.13
N ILE A 17 -2.82 2.43 -11.84
CA ILE A 17 -3.22 3.52 -12.75
C ILE A 17 -2.08 4.53 -12.91
N ALA A 18 -1.48 4.97 -11.80
CA ALA A 18 -0.36 5.91 -11.81
C ALA A 18 0.86 5.32 -12.53
N PHE A 19 1.14 4.04 -12.31
CA PHE A 19 2.23 3.33 -12.98
C PHE A 19 2.00 3.22 -14.49
N LYS A 20 0.78 2.89 -14.92
CA LYS A 20 0.43 2.85 -16.36
C LYS A 20 0.53 4.22 -17.00
N ALA A 21 0.09 5.27 -16.31
CA ALA A 21 0.23 6.64 -16.80
C ALA A 21 1.71 7.02 -16.94
N LEU A 22 2.53 6.73 -15.93
CA LEU A 22 3.98 6.95 -15.97
C LEU A 22 4.67 6.13 -17.06
N MET A 23 4.24 4.90 -17.30
CA MET A 23 4.76 4.09 -18.41
C MET A 23 4.46 4.67 -19.78
N ASN A 24 3.30 5.31 -19.93
CA ASN A 24 2.93 5.98 -21.18
C ASN A 24 3.73 7.28 -21.41
N ASP A 25 4.09 7.97 -20.32
CA ASP A 25 4.92 9.18 -20.36
C ASP A 25 5.95 9.19 -19.22
N PRO A 26 7.09 8.48 -19.40
CA PRO A 26 8.12 8.33 -18.36
C PRO A 26 8.94 9.60 -18.14
N GLY A 27 8.81 10.61 -19.00
CA GLY A 27 9.44 11.91 -18.82
C GLY A 27 8.64 12.87 -17.94
N SER A 28 7.38 12.52 -17.64
CA SER A 28 6.50 13.36 -16.84
C SER A 28 6.82 13.30 -15.36
N LEU A 29 7.39 14.39 -14.85
CA LEU A 29 7.73 14.56 -13.44
C LEU A 29 6.49 14.48 -12.55
N ASN A 30 5.36 15.00 -13.01
CA ASN A 30 4.07 14.92 -12.31
C ASN A 30 3.53 13.48 -12.21
N LEU A 31 3.63 12.68 -13.29
CA LEU A 31 3.21 11.28 -13.24
C LEU A 31 4.13 10.45 -12.35
N ASN A 32 5.42 10.80 -12.32
CA ASN A 32 6.39 10.15 -11.46
C ASN A 32 6.12 10.46 -9.98
N GLU A 33 5.81 11.71 -9.65
CA GLU A 33 5.40 12.12 -8.30
C GLU A 33 4.10 11.42 -7.86
N GLN A 34 3.11 11.35 -8.73
CA GLN A 34 1.85 10.64 -8.45
C GLN A 34 2.07 9.15 -8.20
N TYR A 35 2.93 8.50 -8.99
CA TYR A 35 3.28 7.10 -8.79
C TYR A 35 4.04 6.88 -7.48
N GLU A 36 5.07 7.69 -7.19
CA GLU A 36 5.82 7.59 -5.94
C GLU A 36 4.95 7.86 -4.71
N GLN A 37 3.99 8.80 -4.80
CA GLN A 37 3.03 9.04 -3.72
C GLN A 37 2.11 7.82 -3.51
N ALA A 38 1.54 7.27 -4.58
CA ALA A 38 0.67 6.08 -4.49
C ALA A 38 1.42 4.85 -3.97
N LYS A 39 2.69 4.69 -4.37
CA LYS A 39 3.58 3.63 -3.89
C LYS A 39 3.92 3.82 -2.41
N HIS A 40 4.23 5.04 -1.98
CA HIS A 40 4.51 5.33 -0.58
C HIS A 40 3.29 5.01 0.31
N GLU A 41 2.09 5.37 -0.13
CA GLU A 41 0.86 5.07 0.61
C GLU A 41 0.60 3.57 0.73
N LEU A 42 0.84 2.80 -0.34
CA LEU A 42 0.79 1.33 -0.33
C LEU A 42 1.82 0.74 0.65
N ASP A 43 3.05 1.24 0.65
CA ASP A 43 4.12 0.77 1.53
C ASP A 43 3.80 1.06 3.01
N CYS A 44 3.34 2.27 3.33
CA CYS A 44 2.89 2.64 4.67
C CYS A 44 1.76 1.74 5.16
N TYR A 45 0.79 1.45 4.29
CA TYR A 45 -0.33 0.60 4.64
C TYR A 45 0.09 -0.86 4.88
N THR A 46 0.93 -1.42 4.01
CA THR A 46 1.42 -2.80 4.17
C THR A 46 2.34 -2.94 5.39
N ALA A 47 3.16 -1.92 5.69
CA ALA A 47 3.98 -1.88 6.90
C ALA A 47 3.11 -1.85 8.17
N SER A 48 2.04 -1.06 8.17
CA SER A 48 1.08 -0.98 9.27
C SER A 48 0.33 -2.31 9.46
N LEU A 49 -0.08 -2.94 8.36
CA LEU A 49 -0.75 -4.23 8.38
C LEU A 49 0.16 -5.34 8.92
N LYS A 50 1.43 -5.38 8.48
CA LYS A 50 2.43 -6.31 9.02
C LYS A 50 2.62 -6.13 10.52
N HIS A 51 2.75 -4.89 10.99
CA HIS A 51 2.84 -4.60 12.43
C HIS A 51 1.60 -5.08 13.19
N ALA A 52 0.39 -4.84 12.68
CA ALA A 52 -0.85 -5.30 13.32
C ALA A 52 -0.94 -6.84 13.40
N ILE A 53 -0.47 -7.54 12.37
CA ILE A 53 -0.42 -9.01 12.35
C ILE A 53 0.63 -9.52 13.35
N THR A 54 1.85 -8.98 13.33
CA THR A 54 2.94 -9.37 14.24
C THR A 54 2.57 -9.12 15.69
N ALA A 55 1.96 -7.98 16.01
CA ALA A 55 1.50 -7.66 17.36
C ALA A 55 0.45 -8.66 17.87
N ARG A 56 -0.49 -9.10 17.02
CA ARG A 56 -1.46 -10.16 17.37
C ARG A 56 -0.79 -11.51 17.61
N HIS A 57 0.25 -11.84 16.85
CA HIS A 57 1.00 -13.08 17.02
C HIS A 57 1.80 -13.10 18.32
N GLN A 58 2.47 -12.00 18.66
CA GLN A 58 3.24 -11.88 19.91
C GLN A 58 2.34 -11.96 21.15
N ASN A 59 1.15 -11.34 21.10
CA ASN A 59 0.19 -11.38 22.20
C ASN A 59 -0.40 -12.81 22.44
N ARG A 60 -0.44 -13.67 21.41
CA ARG A 60 -0.84 -15.08 21.55
C ARG A 60 0.25 -15.98 22.13
N GLN A 61 1.53 -15.61 22.01
CA GLN A 61 2.63 -16.40 22.57
C GLN A 61 2.91 -16.08 24.04
N HIS A 62 2.63 -14.85 24.49
CA HIS A 62 2.80 -14.45 25.90
C HIS A 62 1.75 -15.00 26.86
N LYS A 63 0.71 -15.68 26.37
CA LYS A 63 -0.41 -16.21 27.16
C LYS A 63 -0.38 -17.73 27.32
N ARG A 64 0.79 -18.35 27.13
CA ARG A 64 1.03 -19.79 27.33
C ARG A 64 1.98 -20.02 28.48
#